data_AF-A0A2X1KU60-F1
#
_entry.id   AF-A0A2X1KU60-F1
#
_cell.length_a   1.000
_cell.length_b   1.000
_cell.length_c   1.000
_cell.angle_alpha   90.00
_cell.angle_beta   90.00
_cell.angle_gamma   90.00
#
_symmetry.space_group_name_H-M   'P 1'
#
loop_
_entity.id
_entity.type
_entity.pdbx_description
1 polymer ?
#
loop_
_entity_poly.entity_id
_entity_poly.type
_entity_poly.pdbx_seq_one_letter_code
_entity_poly.pdbx_strand_id
1 'polypeptide(L)'
;MLDTCICSFIMRKQPETVLKRLEQAACLVTGIVVSAITYSEMRFGASGPKASPRHVQLVDKFCPCLDAILSWDRAAVDGTTDIKVALRQAGTPIGQNDTAIAGPEAGRLGKLTSPTL
;
A
#
# COMPACT_ATOMS: atom_id res chain seq x y z
N MET A 1 -2.67 -2.40 -5.47
CA MET A 1 -1.91 -1.88 -4.31
C MET A 1 -2.23 -2.73 -3.07
N LEU A 2 -1.23 -3.10 -2.26
CA LEU A 2 -1.43 -3.84 -1.00
C LEU A 2 -1.46 -2.89 0.21
N ASP A 3 -2.25 -3.24 1.22
CA ASP A 3 -2.34 -2.54 2.50
C ASP A 3 -1.36 -3.12 3.53
N THR A 4 -1.24 -2.46 4.68
CA THR A 4 -0.31 -2.85 5.74
C THR A 4 -0.70 -4.18 6.39
N CYS A 5 -2.01 -4.44 6.56
CA CYS A 5 -2.50 -5.67 7.16
C CYS A 5 -2.15 -6.90 6.30
N ILE A 6 -2.35 -6.84 4.98
CA ILE A 6 -2.00 -7.91 4.06
C ILE A 6 -0.49 -8.06 3.93
N CYS A 7 0.28 -6.96 3.83
CA CYS A 7 1.74 -7.05 3.80
C CYS A 7 2.29 -7.76 5.04
N SER A 8 1.77 -7.40 6.22
CA SER A 8 2.19 -8.03 7.47
C SER A 8 1.79 -9.50 7.56
N PHE A 9 0.61 -9.86 7.05
CA PHE A 9 0.16 -11.25 6.97
C PHE A 9 1.05 -12.09 6.05
N ILE A 10 1.35 -11.61 4.85
CA ILE A 10 2.21 -12.30 3.86
C ILE A 10 3.61 -12.52 4.45
N MET A 11 4.22 -11.47 5.00
CA MET A 11 5.56 -11.56 5.59
C MET A 11 5.65 -12.58 6.72
N ARG A 12 4.63 -12.66 7.59
CA ARG A 12 4.66 -13.54 8.77
C ARG A 12 4.26 -14.98 8.47
N LYS A 13 3.30 -15.19 7.57
CA LYS A 13 2.65 -16.49 7.37
C LYS A 13 3.03 -17.18 6.07
N GLN A 14 3.52 -16.44 5.07
CA GLN A 14 3.85 -16.94 3.74
C GLN A 14 2.84 -17.97 3.19
N PRO A 15 1.53 -17.65 3.15
CA PRO A 15 0.53 -18.61 2.73
C PRO A 15 0.62 -18.85 1.22
N GLU A 16 0.83 -20.09 0.79
CA GLU A 16 0.97 -20.47 -0.62
C GLU A 16 -0.17 -19.95 -1.50
N THR A 17 -1.41 -19.97 -1.01
CA THR A 17 -2.58 -19.51 -1.77
C THR A 17 -2.54 -18.02 -2.08
N VAL A 18 -2.01 -17.20 -1.16
CA VAL A 18 -1.85 -15.76 -1.37
C VAL A 18 -0.63 -15.48 -2.23
N LEU A 19 0.47 -16.20 -2.02
CA LEU A 19 1.68 -16.06 -2.84
C LEU A 19 1.42 -16.40 -4.31
N LYS A 20 0.70 -17.49 -4.61
CA LYS A 20 0.29 -17.83 -5.99
C LYS A 20 -0.57 -16.75 -6.63
N ARG A 21 -1.48 -16.14 -5.87
CA ARG A 21 -2.30 -15.01 -6.37
C ARG A 21 -1.46 -13.77 -6.62
N LEU A 22 -0.47 -13.51 -5.78
CA LEU A 22 0.47 -12.40 -5.99
C LEU A 22 1.32 -12.64 -7.23
N GLU A 23 1.88 -13.84 -7.44
CA GLU A 23 2.61 -14.18 -8.65
C GLU A 23 1.77 -13.98 -9.92
N GLN A 24 0.50 -14.42 -9.89
CA GLN A 24 -0.44 -14.18 -10.98
C GLN A 24 -0.70 -12.69 -11.21
N ALA A 25 -0.84 -11.91 -10.13
CA ALA A 25 -1.07 -10.46 -10.21
C ALA A 25 0.16 -9.68 -10.65
N ALA A 26 1.37 -10.13 -10.31
CA ALA A 26 2.64 -9.56 -10.76
C ALA A 26 2.82 -9.74 -12.27
N CYS A 27 2.28 -10.81 -12.85
CA CYS A 27 2.24 -11.00 -14.30
C CYS A 27 1.21 -10.11 -15.02
N LEU A 28 0.33 -9.40 -14.29
CA LEU A 28 -0.59 -8.42 -14.88
C LEU A 28 0.10 -7.06 -15.03
N VAL A 29 -0.35 -6.28 -16.02
CA VAL A 29 0.21 -4.96 -16.39
C VAL A 29 0.29 -3.96 -15.22
N THR A 30 -0.46 -4.18 -14.14
CA THR A 30 -0.57 -3.26 -13.01
C THR A 30 0.54 -3.39 -11.96
N GLY A 31 1.22 -4.56 -11.89
CA GLY A 31 2.25 -4.86 -10.87
C GLY A 31 1.73 -4.88 -9.42
N ILE A 32 2.58 -5.35 -8.50
CA ILE A 32 2.36 -5.31 -7.05
C ILE A 32 3.02 -4.04 -6.49
N VAL A 33 2.22 -3.11 -6.00
CA VAL A 33 2.68 -1.85 -5.40
C VAL A 33 2.15 -1.67 -3.98
N VAL A 34 2.85 -0.88 -3.17
CA VAL A 34 2.39 -0.41 -1.85
C VAL A 34 2.49 1.10 -1.75
N SER A 35 1.73 1.71 -0.83
CA SER A 35 1.89 3.14 -0.53
C SER A 35 3.13 3.42 0.34
N ALA A 36 3.69 4.62 0.26
CA ALA A 36 4.73 5.09 1.18
C ALA A 36 4.28 5.05 2.64
N ILE A 37 2.97 5.20 2.90
CA ILE A 37 2.38 5.07 4.25
C ILE A 37 2.50 3.62 4.74
N THR A 38 2.09 2.66 3.93
CA THR A 38 2.24 1.22 4.24
C THR A 38 3.70 0.85 4.46
N TYR A 39 4.61 1.36 3.63
CA TYR A 39 6.04 1.16 3.83
C TYR A 39 6.52 1.75 5.17
N SER A 40 6.06 2.96 5.53
CA SER A 40 6.39 3.59 6.81
C SER A 40 5.89 2.77 8.01
N GLU A 41 4.68 2.21 7.94
CA GLU A 41 4.11 1.38 9.01
C GLU A 41 4.87 0.06 9.15
N MET A 42 5.27 -0.57 8.03
CA MET A 42 6.12 -1.77 8.05
C MET A 42 7.48 -1.50 8.70
N ARG A 43 8.12 -0.37 8.34
CA ARG A 43 9.41 0.03 8.92
C ARG A 43 9.28 0.35 10.40
N PHE A 44 8.27 1.13 10.79
CA PHE A 44 8.01 1.47 12.19
C PHE A 44 7.76 0.22 13.05
N GLY A 45 6.96 -0.73 12.55
CA GLY A 45 6.72 -2.01 13.20
C GLY A 45 7.99 -2.87 13.38
N ALA A 46 9.00 -2.68 12.52
CA ALA A 46 10.29 -3.35 12.60
C ALA A 46 11.33 -2.62 13.48
N SER A 47 11.11 -1.34 13.82
CA SER A 47 12.04 -0.51 14.62
C SER A 47 11.74 -0.47 16.13
N GLY A 48 10.64 -1.09 16.58
CA GLY A 48 10.28 -1.07 18.01
C GLY A 48 11.28 -1.81 18.90
N PRO A 49 11.39 -1.45 20.20
CA PRO A 49 12.34 -2.09 21.13
C PRO A 49 12.06 -3.59 21.39
N LYS A 50 10.86 -4.06 21.05
CA LYS A 50 10.46 -5.48 21.09
C LYS A 50 10.41 -6.12 19.70
N ALA A 51 10.81 -5.40 18.66
CA ALA A 51 10.79 -5.91 17.30
C ALA A 51 11.89 -6.97 17.16
N SER A 52 11.51 -8.16 16.71
CA SER A 52 12.47 -9.21 16.41
C SER A 52 13.35 -8.77 15.24
N PRO A 53 14.67 -9.06 15.25
CA PRO A 53 15.54 -8.90 14.08
C PRO A 53 14.97 -9.60 12.82
N ARG A 54 14.16 -10.65 13.03
CA ARG A 54 13.43 -11.35 11.98
C ARG A 54 12.43 -10.45 11.24
N HIS A 55 11.80 -9.49 11.92
CA HIS A 55 10.82 -8.58 11.31
C HIS A 55 11.49 -7.61 10.34
N VAL A 56 12.67 -7.08 10.70
CA VAL A 56 13.49 -6.22 9.82
C VAL A 56 13.87 -6.97 8.55
N GLN A 57 14.38 -8.20 8.70
CA GLN A 57 14.75 -9.05 7.56
C GLN A 57 13.56 -9.40 6.65
N LEU A 58 12.36 -9.55 7.21
CA LEU A 58 11.15 -9.78 6.43
C LEU A 58 10.80 -8.57 5.56
N VAL A 59 10.85 -7.36 6.13
CA VAL A 59 10.60 -6.13 5.37
C VAL A 59 11.65 -5.93 4.29
N ASP A 60 12.93 -6.18 4.60
CA ASP A 60 14.04 -6.05 3.64
C ASP A 60 13.97 -7.07 2.50
N LYS A 61 13.45 -8.26 2.75
CA LYS A 61 13.20 -9.26 1.69
C LYS A 61 11.93 -8.97 0.89
N PHE A 62 10.93 -8.35 1.51
CA PHE A 62 9.65 -8.07 0.87
C PHE A 62 9.73 -6.88 -0.09
N CYS A 63 10.43 -5.81 0.27
CA CYS A 63 10.46 -4.59 -0.53
C CYS A 63 11.01 -4.78 -1.96
N PRO A 64 12.06 -5.59 -2.19
CA PRO A 64 12.54 -5.90 -3.54
C PRO A 64 11.55 -6.71 -4.40
N CYS A 65 10.54 -7.34 -3.79
CA CYS A 65 9.50 -8.08 -4.52
C CYS A 65 8.35 -7.17 -5.00
N LEU A 66 8.37 -5.89 -4.64
CA LEU A 66 7.37 -4.91 -5.06
C LEU A 66 7.84 -4.19 -6.32
N ASP A 67 6.93 -3.96 -7.26
CA ASP A 67 7.21 -3.21 -8.48
C ASP A 67 7.44 -1.72 -8.18
N ALA A 68 6.72 -1.16 -7.20
CA ALA A 68 6.91 0.21 -6.75
C ALA A 68 6.38 0.46 -5.33
N ILE A 69 6.99 1.45 -4.68
CA ILE A 69 6.44 2.11 -3.49
C ILE A 69 5.93 3.49 -3.94
N LEU A 70 4.62 3.70 -3.93
CA LEU A 70 4.00 4.94 -4.39
C LEU A 70 4.27 6.08 -3.41
N SER A 71 4.82 7.20 -3.90
CA SER A 71 5.15 8.37 -3.11
C SER A 71 3.91 9.10 -2.60
N TRP A 72 4.07 9.81 -1.48
CA TRP A 72 3.06 10.73 -0.96
C TRP A 72 3.17 12.11 -1.65
N ASP A 73 2.78 12.17 -2.91
CA ASP A 73 2.85 13.40 -3.72
C ASP A 73 1.53 14.19 -3.69
N ARG A 74 1.47 15.30 -4.44
CA ARG A 74 0.26 16.14 -4.55
C ARG A 74 -0.96 15.32 -5.00
N ALA A 75 -0.79 14.44 -5.99
CA ALA A 75 -1.87 13.63 -6.52
C ALA A 75 -2.38 12.62 -5.48
N ALA A 76 -1.50 12.07 -4.64
CA ALA A 76 -1.90 11.23 -3.51
C ALA A 76 -2.74 12.01 -2.48
N VAL A 77 -2.39 13.27 -2.20
CA VAL A 77 -3.14 14.15 -1.30
C VAL A 77 -4.52 14.48 -1.87
N ASP A 78 -4.58 14.83 -3.15
CA ASP A 78 -5.83 15.15 -3.84
C ASP A 78 -6.77 13.93 -3.84
N GLY A 79 -6.27 12.75 -4.24
CA GLY A 79 -7.04 11.50 -4.21
C GLY A 79 -7.49 11.10 -2.80
N THR A 80 -6.67 11.33 -1.77
CA THR A 80 -7.07 11.11 -0.36
C THR A 80 -8.22 12.02 0.04
N THR A 81 -8.19 13.27 -0.41
CA THR A 81 -9.19 14.29 -0.08
C THR A 81 -10.52 13.92 -0.71
N ASP A 82 -10.52 13.51 -1.98
CA ASP A 82 -11.71 13.05 -2.69
C ASP A 82 -12.36 11.86 -1.97
N ILE A 83 -11.56 10.87 -1.58
CA ILE A 83 -12.04 9.69 -0.82
C ILE A 83 -12.63 10.12 0.53
N LYS A 84 -11.98 11.02 1.26
CA LYS A 84 -12.49 11.54 2.55
C LYS A 84 -13.83 12.25 2.40
N VAL A 85 -13.98 13.05 1.35
CA VAL A 85 -15.23 13.76 1.07
C VAL A 85 -16.34 12.76 0.75
N ALA A 86 -16.08 11.80 -0.14
CA ALA A 86 -17.06 10.78 -0.51
C ALA A 86 -17.51 9.95 0.71
N LEU A 87 -16.58 9.50 1.55
CA LEU A 87 -16.90 8.72 2.75
C LEU A 87 -17.65 9.54 3.81
N ARG A 88 -17.30 10.81 3.98
CA ARG A 88 -18.05 11.72 4.86
C ARG A 88 -19.48 11.89 4.38
N GLN A 89 -19.69 12.07 3.08
CA GLN A 89 -21.02 12.18 2.48
C GLN A 89 -21.83 10.89 2.61
N ALA A 90 -21.15 9.73 2.52
CA ALA A 90 -21.76 8.42 2.73
C ALA A 90 -21.99 8.05 4.22
N GLY A 91 -21.55 8.88 5.17
CA GLY A 91 -21.69 8.63 6.60
C GLY A 91 -20.77 7.51 7.14
N THR A 92 -19.74 7.13 6.41
CA THR A 92 -18.82 6.02 6.73
C THR A 92 -17.36 6.48 6.78
N PRO A 93 -17.00 7.45 7.65
CA PRO A 93 -15.62 7.90 7.73
C PRO A 93 -14.70 6.73 8.17
N ILE A 94 -13.60 6.54 7.45
CA ILE A 94 -12.54 5.58 7.81
C ILE A 94 -11.32 6.32 8.38
N GLY A 95 -10.38 5.56 8.95
CA GLY A 95 -9.20 6.10 9.62
C GLY A 95 -8.33 6.98 8.71
N GLN A 96 -7.56 7.88 9.35
CA GLN A 96 -6.66 8.78 8.63
C GLN A 96 -5.60 8.01 7.83
N ASN A 97 -5.07 6.91 8.37
CA ASN A 97 -4.09 6.08 7.67
C ASN A 97 -4.74 5.29 6.55
N ASP A 98 -5.96 4.77 6.72
CA ASP A 98 -6.66 4.00 5.68
C ASP A 98 -7.00 4.87 4.46
N THR A 99 -7.54 6.07 4.72
CA THR A 99 -7.76 7.06 3.66
C THR A 99 -6.45 7.48 3.01
N ALA A 100 -5.38 7.61 3.80
CA ALA A 100 -4.09 7.95 3.26
C ALA A 100 -3.55 6.82 2.36
N ILE A 101 -3.57 5.57 2.80
CA ILE A 101 -3.14 4.43 1.99
C ILE A 101 -3.89 4.37 0.66
N ALA A 102 -5.18 4.69 0.62
CA ALA A 102 -6.00 4.67 -0.61
C ALA A 102 -5.70 5.81 -1.60
N GLY A 103 -5.25 6.98 -1.11
CA GLY A 103 -5.01 8.17 -1.92
C GLY A 103 -4.00 8.03 -3.07
N PRO A 104 -2.80 7.47 -2.85
CA PRO A 104 -1.79 7.27 -3.89
C PRO A 104 -2.27 6.49 -5.10
N GLU A 105 -3.10 5.45 -4.91
CA GLU A 105 -3.66 4.68 -6.03
C GLU A 105 -4.75 5.45 -6.76
N ALA A 106 -5.63 6.16 -6.03
CA ALA A 106 -6.62 7.04 -6.66
C ALA A 106 -5.95 8.15 -7.50
N GLY A 107 -4.91 8.78 -6.97
CA GLY A 107 -4.10 9.77 -7.71
C GLY A 107 -3.39 9.16 -8.92
N ARG A 108 -2.87 7.93 -8.81
CA ARG A 108 -2.25 7.19 -9.93
C ARG A 108 -3.27 6.88 -11.05
N LEU A 109 -4.48 6.43 -10.70
CA LEU A 109 -5.55 6.14 -11.65
C LEU A 109 -6.09 7.42 -12.33
N GLY A 110 -6.16 8.54 -11.59
CA GLY A 110 -6.50 9.84 -12.16
C GLY A 110 -5.49 10.33 -13.21
N LYS A 111 -4.19 10.03 -13.02
CA LYS A 111 -3.14 10.32 -14.02
C LYS A 111 -3.22 9.41 -15.26
N LEU A 112 -3.69 8.18 -15.12
CA LEU A 112 -3.86 7.23 -16.24
C LEU A 112 -5.10 7.52 -17.10
N THR A 113 -6.08 8.26 -16.55
CA THR A 113 -7.34 8.61 -17.21
C THR A 113 -7.38 10.05 -17.73
N SER A 114 -6.44 10.89 -17.31
CA SER A 114 -6.21 12.20 -17.94
C SER A 114 -5.43 11.98 -19.24
N PRO A 115 -5.99 12.30 -20.43
CA PRO A 115 -5.22 12.25 -21.65
C PRO A 115 -4.12 13.30 -21.51
N THR A 116 -2.87 12.84 -21.54
CA THR A 116 -1.70 13.69 -21.70
C THR A 116 -1.94 14.57 -22.93
N LEU A 117 -2.07 15.88 -22.73
CA LEU A 117 -2.02 16.89 -23.79
C LEU A 117 -0.60 16.96 -24.38
#